data_AF-D8LP49-F1
#
_entry.id   AF-D8LP49-F1
#
_cell.length_a   1.000
_cell.length_b   1.000
_cell.length_c   1.000
_cell.angle_alpha   90.00
_cell.angle_beta   90.00
_cell.angle_gamma   90.00
#
_symmetry.space_group_name_H-M   'P 1'
#
loop_
_entity.id
_entity.type
_entity.pdbx_description
1 polymer ?
#
loop_
_entity_poly.entity_id
_entity_poly.type
_entity_poly.pdbx_seq_one_letter_code
_entity_poly.pdbx_strand_id
1 'polypeptide(L)'
;MDLIESMDGATIRADKQTKKGSVMDTIRMVLRCDSSNANTAFGRLLQAHPELGSRCTRSKLNGKGNETPVADAKTLIEIVWLLPGKKAHSFRRQSSEKVCRLLGGDLSLVSEIEARHATLQSTEQGRETQEFLLHGREEAVETFDGMPAGFKYLSETDRAQVAKRMIDQQLKAGDQALKRKRVDDLVHSYRAIQDIGVRLDGRTLIELRDSVTILSRQNTVEDDAVAVATPLLQDSNTSTHELASAQRGKETGIVVVSSKIGIRVPQNLCGKVGKLMRQLYIKKYALPGNWNAFVKRQTLINGRPVMENCFFSRDEDIIEQAIREVMHE
;
A
#
# COMPACT_ATOMS: atom_id res chain seq x y z
N MET A 1 -35.25 7.50 -16.02
CA MET A 1 -36.00 6.72 -15.02
C MET A 1 -34.95 5.81 -14.47
N ASP A 2 -34.52 6.07 -13.24
CA ASP A 2 -33.26 5.51 -12.78
C ASP A 2 -33.54 4.22 -12.04
N LEU A 3 -32.85 3.19 -12.50
CA LEU A 3 -33.12 1.80 -12.19
C LEU A 3 -31.87 1.26 -11.52
N ILE A 4 -31.99 0.84 -10.26
CA ILE A 4 -30.92 0.11 -9.59
C ILE A 4 -31.06 -1.35 -10.00
N GLU A 5 -30.29 -1.80 -11.01
CA GLU A 5 -30.30 -3.19 -11.46
C GLU A 5 -29.69 -4.14 -10.42
N SER A 6 -30.46 -5.15 -10.02
CA SER A 6 -30.02 -6.33 -9.30
C SER A 6 -29.29 -7.31 -10.23
N MET A 7 -28.56 -8.27 -9.66
CA MET A 7 -27.88 -9.35 -10.41
C MET A 7 -28.83 -10.21 -11.27
N ASP A 8 -30.16 -10.11 -11.05
CA ASP A 8 -31.21 -10.78 -11.81
C ASP A 8 -31.99 -9.84 -12.76
N GLY A 9 -31.55 -8.59 -12.99
CA GLY A 9 -32.26 -7.60 -13.80
C GLY A 9 -33.51 -6.98 -13.15
N ALA A 10 -33.77 -7.30 -11.89
CA ALA A 10 -34.83 -6.65 -11.10
C ALA A 10 -34.36 -5.26 -10.65
N THR A 11 -35.19 -4.24 -10.83
CA THR A 11 -34.80 -2.84 -10.62
C THR A 11 -35.54 -2.19 -9.45
N ILE A 12 -34.81 -1.54 -8.55
CA ILE A 12 -35.40 -0.72 -7.49
C ILE A 12 -35.46 0.73 -7.98
N ARG A 13 -36.66 1.31 -8.00
CA ARG A 13 -36.84 2.73 -8.31
C ARG A 13 -36.50 3.57 -7.08
N ALA A 14 -35.71 4.63 -7.26
CA ALA A 14 -35.36 5.60 -6.24
C ALA A 14 -35.76 7.03 -6.66
N ASP A 15 -36.06 7.86 -5.67
CA ASP A 15 -36.38 9.27 -5.84
C ASP A 15 -35.12 10.13 -5.67
N LYS A 16 -34.84 10.99 -6.66
CA LYS A 16 -33.58 11.77 -6.68
C LYS A 16 -33.48 12.81 -5.57
N GLN A 17 -34.61 13.38 -5.17
CA GLN A 17 -34.66 14.50 -4.22
C GLN A 17 -34.62 13.98 -2.78
N THR A 18 -35.47 13.01 -2.47
CA THR A 18 -35.61 12.46 -1.12
C THR A 18 -34.61 11.34 -0.82
N LYS A 19 -33.93 10.81 -1.84
CA LYS A 19 -33.03 9.65 -1.74
C LYS A 19 -33.70 8.44 -1.09
N LYS A 20 -35.00 8.26 -1.34
CA LYS A 20 -35.80 7.11 -0.88
C LYS A 20 -36.10 6.16 -2.03
N GLY A 21 -36.04 4.86 -1.75
CA GLY A 21 -36.34 3.78 -2.69
C GLY A 21 -37.70 3.14 -2.45
N SER A 22 -38.24 2.53 -3.50
CA SER A 22 -39.53 1.81 -3.49
C SER A 22 -39.47 0.54 -2.63
N VAL A 23 -40.22 0.50 -1.53
CA VAL A 23 -40.36 -0.69 -0.68
C VAL A 23 -40.96 -1.85 -1.48
N MET A 24 -41.93 -1.55 -2.35
CA MET A 24 -42.61 -2.55 -3.16
C MET A 24 -41.66 -3.24 -4.14
N ASP A 25 -40.77 -2.49 -4.79
CA ASP A 25 -39.82 -3.06 -5.73
C ASP A 25 -38.77 -3.92 -5.00
N THR A 26 -38.32 -3.50 -3.80
CA THR A 26 -37.45 -4.30 -2.94
C THR A 26 -38.07 -5.64 -2.54
N ILE A 27 -39.34 -5.64 -2.11
CA ILE A 27 -40.04 -6.88 -1.73
C ILE A 27 -40.23 -7.79 -2.94
N ARG A 28 -40.62 -7.24 -4.10
CA ARG A 28 -40.78 -8.00 -5.34
C ARG A 28 -39.47 -8.61 -5.81
N MET A 29 -38.37 -7.87 -5.69
CA MET A 29 -37.03 -8.37 -6.01
C MET A 29 -36.67 -9.59 -5.15
N VAL A 30 -36.82 -9.49 -3.83
CA VAL A 30 -36.41 -10.57 -2.90
C VAL A 30 -37.36 -11.77 -2.97
N LEU A 31 -38.67 -11.53 -3.01
CA LEU A 31 -39.68 -12.60 -3.02
C LEU A 31 -40.01 -13.10 -4.42
N ARG A 32 -39.46 -12.50 -5.49
CA ARG A 32 -39.78 -12.78 -6.90
C ARG A 32 -41.29 -12.98 -7.10
N CYS A 33 -42.07 -11.95 -6.77
CA CYS A 33 -43.53 -11.99 -6.76
C CYS A 33 -44.15 -10.75 -7.44
N ASP A 34 -45.45 -10.80 -7.69
CA ASP A 34 -46.23 -9.66 -8.22
C ASP A 34 -46.50 -8.59 -7.14
N SER A 35 -47.06 -7.46 -7.57
CA SER A 35 -47.35 -6.31 -6.71
C SER A 35 -48.39 -6.60 -5.63
N SER A 36 -49.37 -7.48 -5.89
CA SER A 36 -50.43 -7.82 -4.93
C SER A 36 -49.86 -8.63 -3.77
N ASN A 37 -49.05 -9.63 -4.10
CA ASN A 37 -48.32 -10.46 -3.14
C ASN A 37 -47.31 -9.66 -2.34
N ALA A 38 -46.59 -8.73 -2.99
CA ALA A 38 -45.69 -7.82 -2.30
C ALA A 38 -46.43 -6.89 -1.31
N ASN A 39 -47.62 -6.41 -1.67
CA ASN A 39 -48.42 -5.53 -0.79
C ASN A 39 -48.93 -6.31 0.43
N THR A 40 -49.37 -7.55 0.21
CA THR A 40 -49.78 -8.47 1.28
C THR A 40 -48.61 -8.78 2.21
N ALA A 41 -47.42 -9.05 1.66
CA ALA A 41 -46.20 -9.28 2.45
C ALA A 41 -45.81 -8.05 3.26
N PHE A 42 -45.89 -6.85 2.67
CA PHE A 42 -45.60 -5.60 3.37
C PHE A 42 -46.60 -5.32 4.49
N GLY A 43 -47.91 -5.55 4.27
CA GLY A 43 -48.93 -5.40 5.31
C GLY A 43 -48.69 -6.32 6.51
N ARG A 44 -48.34 -7.59 6.26
CA ARG A 44 -47.95 -8.53 7.33
C ARG A 44 -46.67 -8.11 8.04
N LEU A 45 -45.70 -7.58 7.30
CA LEU A 45 -44.46 -7.07 7.87
C LEU A 45 -44.73 -5.91 8.84
N LEU A 46 -45.58 -4.95 8.46
CA LEU A 46 -45.96 -3.83 9.33
C LEU A 46 -46.76 -4.27 10.57
N GLN A 47 -47.56 -5.33 10.48
CA GLN A 47 -48.26 -5.90 11.64
C GLN A 47 -47.28 -6.53 12.63
N ALA A 48 -46.25 -7.23 12.14
CA ALA A 48 -45.24 -7.86 12.98
C ALA A 48 -44.19 -6.85 13.51
N HIS A 49 -43.93 -5.78 12.76
CA HIS A 49 -42.91 -4.76 13.01
C HIS A 49 -43.46 -3.34 12.85
N PRO A 50 -44.28 -2.85 13.80
CA PRO A 50 -44.93 -1.54 13.70
C PRO A 50 -43.95 -0.35 13.53
N GLU A 51 -42.72 -0.48 14.04
CA GLU A 51 -41.64 0.51 13.93
C GLU A 51 -41.17 0.78 12.49
N LEU A 52 -41.44 -0.14 11.56
CA LEU A 52 -41.21 0.11 10.13
C LEU A 52 -42.22 1.10 9.55
N GLY A 53 -43.43 1.16 10.12
CA GLY A 53 -44.50 2.04 9.63
C GLY A 53 -44.12 3.52 9.68
N SER A 54 -43.48 3.96 10.76
CA SER A 54 -42.99 5.35 10.90
C SER A 54 -41.83 5.70 9.98
N ARG A 55 -41.04 4.70 9.54
CA ARG A 55 -39.89 4.88 8.64
C ARG A 55 -40.26 4.78 7.16
N CYS A 56 -41.41 4.18 6.86
CA CYS A 56 -41.94 4.04 5.50
C CYS A 56 -42.98 5.13 5.21
N THR A 57 -42.58 6.15 4.45
CA THR A 57 -43.49 7.21 3.99
C THR A 57 -44.11 6.83 2.65
N ARG A 58 -45.33 7.29 2.33
CA ARG A 58 -45.86 7.17 0.95
C ARG A 58 -45.48 8.39 0.13
N SER A 59 -44.96 8.18 -1.07
CA SER A 59 -44.62 9.28 -1.99
C SER A 59 -44.73 8.83 -3.45
N LYS A 60 -44.83 9.78 -4.37
CA LYS A 60 -44.69 9.55 -5.81
C LYS A 60 -43.22 9.68 -6.20
N LEU A 61 -42.62 8.57 -6.62
CA LEU A 61 -41.22 8.55 -7.04
C LEU A 61 -41.01 9.45 -8.25
N ASN A 62 -40.15 10.47 -8.11
CA ASN A 62 -39.85 11.48 -9.12
C ASN A 62 -41.11 12.18 -9.65
N GLY A 63 -42.13 12.37 -8.80
CA GLY A 63 -43.40 13.03 -9.14
C GLY A 63 -44.30 12.25 -10.11
N LYS A 64 -43.97 10.99 -10.44
CA LYS A 64 -44.71 10.19 -11.43
C LYS A 64 -45.37 8.96 -10.79
N GLY A 65 -46.49 8.54 -11.39
CA GLY A 65 -47.20 7.31 -11.02
C GLY A 65 -48.01 7.40 -9.72
N ASN A 66 -48.33 6.23 -9.18
CA ASN A 66 -49.11 6.08 -7.94
C ASN A 66 -48.23 6.26 -6.71
N GLU A 67 -48.82 6.75 -5.62
CA GLU A 67 -48.15 6.80 -4.32
C GLU A 67 -47.80 5.40 -3.84
N THR A 68 -46.51 5.18 -3.61
CA THR A 68 -45.95 3.91 -3.17
C THR A 68 -45.22 4.10 -1.84
N PRO A 69 -45.17 3.09 -0.96
CA PRO A 69 -44.31 3.16 0.22
C PRO A 69 -42.84 3.25 -0.20
N VAL A 70 -42.15 4.24 0.35
CA VAL A 70 -40.73 4.53 0.11
C VAL A 70 -39.98 4.64 1.43
N ALA A 71 -38.71 4.22 1.43
CA ALA A 71 -37.84 4.27 2.60
C ALA A 71 -36.38 4.53 2.19
N ASP A 72 -35.52 4.91 3.15
CA ASP A 72 -34.09 5.04 2.91
C ASP A 72 -33.42 3.67 2.67
N ALA A 73 -32.20 3.69 2.13
CA ALA A 73 -31.48 2.44 1.80
C ALA A 73 -31.33 1.51 3.02
N LYS A 74 -31.05 2.07 4.20
CA LYS A 74 -30.90 1.32 5.46
C LYS A 74 -32.18 0.56 5.81
N THR A 75 -33.32 1.23 5.78
CA THR A 75 -34.64 0.65 6.09
C THR A 75 -35.02 -0.39 5.03
N LEU A 76 -34.70 -0.17 3.76
CA LEU A 76 -34.94 -1.18 2.71
C LEU A 76 -34.14 -2.47 2.96
N ILE A 77 -32.85 -2.35 3.33
CA ILE A 77 -32.03 -3.53 3.67
C ILE A 77 -32.62 -4.25 4.89
N GLU A 78 -33.03 -3.53 5.92
CA GLU A 78 -33.69 -4.12 7.09
C GLU A 78 -34.97 -4.89 6.72
N ILE A 79 -35.81 -4.32 5.84
CA ILE A 79 -36.98 -5.01 5.29
C ILE A 79 -36.56 -6.34 4.64
N VAL A 80 -35.49 -6.36 3.82
CA VAL A 80 -34.98 -7.60 3.20
C VAL A 80 -34.66 -8.67 4.24
N TRP A 81 -34.07 -8.29 5.38
CA TRP A 81 -33.73 -9.23 6.46
C TRP A 81 -34.97 -9.77 7.19
N LEU A 82 -36.01 -8.95 7.34
CA LEU A 82 -37.25 -9.31 8.03
C LEU A 82 -38.27 -10.05 7.15
N LEU A 83 -38.09 -10.04 5.83
CA LEU A 83 -39.03 -10.71 4.92
C LEU A 83 -39.14 -12.23 5.19
N PRO A 84 -40.36 -12.78 5.31
CA PRO A 84 -40.56 -14.21 5.51
C PRO A 84 -40.46 -15.01 4.21
N GLY A 85 -40.33 -16.33 4.34
CA GLY A 85 -40.46 -17.28 3.22
C GLY A 85 -39.15 -17.83 2.66
N LYS A 86 -39.25 -18.90 1.87
CA LYS A 86 -38.10 -19.67 1.34
C LYS A 86 -37.17 -18.83 0.45
N LYS A 87 -37.73 -17.93 -0.37
CA LYS A 87 -36.95 -17.08 -1.27
C LYS A 87 -36.11 -16.04 -0.51
N ALA A 88 -36.71 -15.35 0.46
CA ALA A 88 -35.98 -14.45 1.36
C ALA A 88 -34.91 -15.21 2.16
N HIS A 89 -35.21 -16.43 2.63
CA HIS A 89 -34.22 -17.28 3.28
C HIS A 89 -33.03 -17.60 2.36
N SER A 90 -33.26 -17.96 1.10
CA SER A 90 -32.17 -18.17 0.13
C SER A 90 -31.33 -16.91 -0.11
N PHE A 91 -31.97 -15.74 -0.20
CA PHE A 91 -31.26 -14.46 -0.33
C PHE A 91 -30.36 -14.18 0.89
N ARG A 92 -30.87 -14.39 2.10
CA ARG A 92 -30.08 -14.25 3.33
C ARG A 92 -28.93 -15.25 3.40
N ARG A 93 -29.17 -16.51 2.98
CA ARG A 93 -28.13 -17.53 2.91
C ARG A 93 -26.98 -17.11 1.98
N GLN A 94 -27.30 -16.59 0.79
CA GLN A 94 -26.27 -16.06 -0.12
C GLN A 94 -25.54 -14.85 0.47
N SER A 95 -26.24 -13.99 1.21
CA SER A 95 -25.64 -12.82 1.86
C SER A 95 -24.71 -13.20 3.02
N SER A 96 -24.95 -14.33 3.69
CA SER A 96 -24.17 -14.76 4.86
C SER A 96 -22.69 -14.98 4.55
N GLU A 97 -22.34 -15.45 3.36
CA GLU A 97 -20.96 -15.65 2.94
C GLU A 97 -20.18 -14.32 2.93
N LYS A 98 -20.78 -13.25 2.38
CA LYS A 98 -20.17 -11.92 2.38
C LYS A 98 -20.02 -11.36 3.79
N VAL A 99 -21.00 -11.61 4.67
CA VAL A 99 -20.94 -11.20 6.08
C VAL A 99 -19.83 -11.95 6.81
N CYS A 100 -19.67 -13.26 6.59
CA CYS A 100 -18.58 -14.05 7.18
C CYS A 100 -17.20 -13.56 6.71
N ARG A 101 -17.03 -13.27 5.41
CA ARG A 101 -15.78 -12.69 4.87
C ARG A 101 -15.46 -11.35 5.52
N LEU A 102 -16.46 -10.48 5.67
CA LEU A 102 -16.30 -9.19 6.34
C LEU A 102 -15.87 -9.35 7.80
N LEU A 103 -16.57 -10.19 8.57
CA LEU A 103 -16.26 -10.42 9.99
C LEU A 103 -14.93 -11.16 10.19
N GLY A 104 -14.52 -12.00 9.23
CA GLY A 104 -13.26 -12.72 9.25
C GLY A 104 -12.05 -11.89 8.83
N GLY A 105 -12.23 -10.62 8.44
CA GLY A 105 -11.13 -9.76 8.00
C GLY A 105 -10.50 -10.18 6.67
N ASP A 106 -11.28 -10.79 5.78
CA ASP A 106 -10.80 -11.21 4.46
C ASP A 106 -10.45 -9.99 3.59
N LEU A 107 -9.15 -9.73 3.40
CA LEU A 107 -8.66 -8.60 2.61
C LEU A 107 -9.04 -8.68 1.13
N SER A 108 -9.35 -9.87 0.60
CA SER A 108 -9.81 -9.99 -0.79
C SER A 108 -11.17 -9.29 -1.01
N LEU A 109 -11.97 -9.13 0.06
CA LEU A 109 -13.22 -8.38 0.02
C LEU A 109 -12.98 -6.89 -0.24
N VAL A 110 -11.86 -6.33 0.22
CA VAL A 110 -11.49 -4.93 -0.04
C VAL A 110 -11.27 -4.72 -1.53
N SER A 111 -10.49 -5.59 -2.18
CA SER A 111 -10.27 -5.52 -3.63
C SER A 111 -11.56 -5.71 -4.44
N GLU A 112 -12.48 -6.58 -4.00
CA GLU A 112 -13.81 -6.73 -4.61
C GLU A 112 -14.64 -5.43 -4.49
N ILE A 113 -14.61 -4.78 -3.32
CA ILE A 113 -15.28 -3.50 -3.08
C ILE A 113 -14.68 -2.39 -3.95
N GLU A 114 -13.36 -2.31 -4.07
CA GLU A 114 -12.66 -1.34 -4.93
C GLU A 114 -13.03 -1.53 -6.41
N ALA A 115 -13.00 -2.78 -6.90
CA ALA A 115 -13.39 -3.09 -8.27
C ALA A 115 -14.87 -2.73 -8.53
N ARG A 116 -15.76 -3.02 -7.57
CA ARG A 116 -17.18 -2.65 -7.64
C ARG A 116 -17.37 -1.14 -7.60
N HIS A 117 -16.62 -0.43 -6.77
CA HIS A 117 -16.64 1.03 -6.71
C HIS A 117 -16.24 1.64 -8.06
N ALA A 118 -15.13 1.20 -8.65
CA ALA A 118 -14.70 1.64 -9.98
C ALA A 118 -15.77 1.37 -11.04
N THR A 119 -16.40 0.20 -11.00
CA THR A 119 -17.48 -0.17 -11.92
C THR A 119 -18.69 0.77 -11.77
N LEU A 120 -19.14 1.02 -10.54
CA LEU A 120 -20.26 1.93 -10.28
C LEU A 120 -19.93 3.37 -10.68
N GLN A 121 -18.70 3.84 -10.44
CA GLN A 121 -18.27 5.18 -10.82
C GLN A 121 -18.17 5.39 -12.34
N SER A 122 -17.97 4.32 -13.11
CA SER A 122 -17.85 4.41 -14.57
C SER A 122 -19.16 4.79 -15.29
N THR A 123 -20.32 4.59 -14.65
CA THR A 123 -21.64 4.86 -15.24
C THR A 123 -22.45 5.85 -14.42
N GLU A 124 -23.34 6.61 -15.05
CA GLU A 124 -24.23 7.55 -14.33
C GLU A 124 -25.18 6.81 -13.38
N GLN A 125 -25.81 5.73 -13.83
CA GLN A 125 -26.70 4.89 -13.01
C GLN A 125 -25.96 4.26 -11.82
N GLY A 126 -24.71 3.85 -12.00
CA GLY A 126 -23.88 3.31 -10.94
C GLY A 126 -23.54 4.36 -9.87
N ARG A 127 -23.24 5.60 -10.28
CA ARG A 127 -23.04 6.73 -9.35
C ARG A 127 -24.29 7.04 -8.56
N GLU A 128 -25.46 7.08 -9.20
CA GLU A 128 -26.74 7.29 -8.51
C GLU A 128 -27.07 6.16 -7.53
N THR A 129 -26.80 4.91 -7.92
CA THR A 129 -26.95 3.74 -7.04
C THR A 129 -26.04 3.86 -5.81
N GLN A 130 -24.79 4.26 -6.03
CA GLN A 130 -23.84 4.44 -4.94
C GLN A 130 -24.26 5.58 -4.02
N GLU A 131 -24.68 6.71 -4.57
CA GLU A 131 -25.18 7.86 -3.81
C GLU A 131 -26.39 7.46 -2.96
N PHE A 132 -27.35 6.72 -3.54
CA PHE A 132 -28.52 6.21 -2.81
C PHE A 132 -28.15 5.27 -1.66
N LEU A 133 -27.27 4.30 -1.90
CA LEU A 133 -26.89 3.30 -0.89
C LEU A 133 -26.01 3.88 0.23
N LEU A 134 -25.24 4.94 -0.06
CA LEU A 134 -24.33 5.57 0.90
C LEU A 134 -24.89 6.89 1.49
N HIS A 135 -26.11 7.29 1.10
CA HIS A 135 -26.75 8.51 1.60
C HIS A 135 -26.90 8.48 3.13
N GLY A 136 -26.62 9.60 3.79
CA GLY A 136 -26.68 9.73 5.25
C GLY A 136 -25.43 9.24 6.00
N ARG A 137 -24.40 8.74 5.30
CA ARG A 137 -23.03 8.64 5.86
C ARG A 137 -22.30 9.98 5.66
N GLU A 138 -22.72 11.00 6.40
CA GLU A 138 -22.05 12.31 6.48
C GLU A 138 -20.85 12.31 7.43
N GLU A 139 -20.37 11.15 7.89
CA GLU A 139 -19.00 11.11 8.37
C GLU A 139 -18.13 11.30 7.14
N ALA A 140 -17.66 12.53 6.95
CA ALA A 140 -16.53 12.84 6.09
C ALA A 140 -15.46 11.82 6.45
N VAL A 141 -15.34 10.77 5.64
CA VAL A 141 -14.16 9.92 5.67
C VAL A 141 -13.08 10.93 5.35
N GLU A 142 -12.32 11.34 6.36
CA GLU A 142 -11.17 12.20 6.19
C GLU A 142 -10.29 11.47 5.17
N THR A 143 -10.40 11.86 3.92
CA THR A 143 -9.63 11.31 2.84
C THR A 143 -8.26 11.92 3.01
N PHE A 144 -7.42 11.21 3.76
CA PHE A 144 -6.01 11.52 3.89
C PHE A 144 -5.31 11.09 2.61
N ASP A 145 -5.56 11.83 1.52
CA ASP A 145 -4.96 11.58 0.22
C ASP A 145 -3.43 11.58 0.35
N GLY A 146 -2.81 10.51 -0.16
CA GLY A 146 -1.36 10.30 -0.04
C GLY A 146 -0.89 9.72 1.29
N MET A 147 -1.78 9.40 2.25
CA MET A 147 -1.42 8.70 3.49
C MET A 147 -1.69 7.18 3.40
N PRO A 148 -0.98 6.35 4.19
CA PRO A 148 -1.17 4.90 4.17
C PRO A 148 -2.56 4.49 4.64
N ALA A 149 -3.05 3.33 4.19
CA ALA A 149 -4.40 2.81 4.50
C ALA A 149 -4.72 2.62 6.01
N GLY A 150 -3.70 2.67 6.88
CA GLY A 150 -3.84 2.62 8.33
C GLY A 150 -3.85 3.98 9.05
N PHE A 151 -3.60 5.09 8.34
CA PHE A 151 -3.34 6.40 8.94
C PHE A 151 -4.49 6.89 9.82
N LYS A 152 -5.73 6.69 9.37
CA LYS A 152 -6.94 7.08 10.13
C LYS A 152 -7.13 6.35 11.46
N TYR A 153 -6.49 5.19 11.64
CA TYR A 153 -6.61 4.39 12.87
C TYR A 153 -5.50 4.69 13.88
N LEU A 154 -4.53 5.53 13.51
CA LEU A 154 -3.45 5.94 14.39
C LEU A 154 -3.94 6.94 15.44
N SER A 155 -3.33 6.90 16.62
CA SER A 155 -3.50 7.95 17.62
C SER A 155 -3.13 9.31 17.03
N GLU A 156 -3.67 10.41 17.56
CA GLU A 156 -3.36 11.75 17.05
C GLU A 156 -1.85 12.04 17.06
N THR A 157 -1.14 11.56 18.09
CA THR A 157 0.32 11.65 18.19
C THR A 157 1.04 10.85 17.11
N ASP A 158 0.59 9.62 16.84
CA ASP A 158 1.20 8.77 15.81
C ASP A 158 0.90 9.29 14.41
N ARG A 159 -0.30 9.84 14.18
CA ARG A 159 -0.67 10.53 12.94
C ARG A 159 0.27 11.70 12.67
N ALA A 160 0.51 12.56 13.65
CA ALA A 160 1.42 13.68 13.51
C ALA A 160 2.86 13.20 13.17
N GLN A 161 3.33 12.14 13.81
CA GLN A 161 4.66 11.58 13.51
C GLN A 161 4.75 10.97 12.11
N VAL A 162 3.75 10.21 11.68
CA VAL A 162 3.72 9.60 10.35
C VAL A 162 3.61 10.68 9.28
N ALA A 163 2.71 11.67 9.46
CA ALA A 163 2.58 12.80 8.54
C ALA A 163 3.90 13.58 8.42
N LYS A 164 4.57 13.86 9.55
CA LYS A 164 5.88 14.51 9.56
C LYS A 164 6.91 13.71 8.76
N ARG A 165 7.01 12.39 8.99
CA ARG A 165 7.95 11.53 8.24
C ARG A 165 7.66 11.52 6.75
N MET A 166 6.38 11.50 6.36
CA MET A 166 5.99 11.54 4.95
C MET A 166 6.30 12.88 4.29
N ILE A 167 6.04 14.00 4.97
CA ILE A 167 6.42 15.34 4.50
C ILE A 167 7.94 15.43 4.36
N ASP A 168 8.70 14.97 5.36
CA ASP A 168 10.17 14.95 5.30
C ASP A 168 10.69 14.11 4.13
N GLN A 169 10.04 12.97 3.85
CA GLN A 169 10.38 12.11 2.72
C GLN A 169 10.04 12.76 1.37
N GLN A 170 8.88 13.42 1.26
CA GLN A 170 8.48 14.16 0.06
C GLN A 170 9.40 15.35 -0.20
N LEU A 171 9.78 16.10 0.84
CA LEU A 171 10.73 17.20 0.74
C LEU A 171 12.09 16.70 0.27
N LYS A 172 12.60 15.60 0.85
CA LYS A 172 13.86 14.98 0.40
C LYS A 172 13.79 14.53 -1.05
N ALA A 173 12.72 13.86 -1.46
CA ALA A 173 12.52 13.42 -2.84
C ALA A 173 12.44 14.60 -3.81
N GLY A 174 11.74 15.68 -3.44
CA GLY A 174 11.67 16.91 -4.22
C GLY A 174 13.02 17.62 -4.35
N ASP A 175 13.78 17.71 -3.27
CA ASP A 175 15.11 18.32 -3.25
C ASP A 175 16.10 17.55 -4.13
N GLN A 176 16.00 16.23 -4.14
CA GLN A 176 16.76 15.39 -5.06
C GLN A 176 16.32 15.54 -6.51
N ALA A 177 15.02 15.58 -6.79
CA ALA A 177 14.51 15.79 -8.14
C ALA A 177 15.01 17.13 -8.71
N LEU A 178 15.05 18.18 -7.88
CA LEU A 178 15.59 19.49 -8.26
C LEU A 178 17.10 19.42 -8.56
N LYS A 179 17.88 18.70 -7.74
CA LYS A 179 19.32 18.48 -7.97
C LYS A 179 19.58 17.71 -9.26
N ARG A 180 18.81 16.66 -9.54
CA ARG A 180 18.89 15.88 -10.80
C ARG A 180 18.60 16.80 -11.99
N LYS A 181 17.49 17.53 -11.95
CA LYS A 181 17.12 18.48 -13.00
C LYS A 181 18.24 19.51 -13.25
N ARG A 182 18.85 20.06 -12.20
CA ARG A 182 19.95 21.01 -12.34
C ARG A 182 21.17 20.42 -13.04
N VAL A 183 21.50 19.15 -12.77
CA VAL A 183 22.60 18.47 -13.47
C VAL A 183 22.23 18.11 -14.90
N ASP A 184 20.99 17.73 -15.17
CA ASP A 184 20.52 17.50 -16.55
C ASP A 184 20.56 18.80 -17.37
N ASP A 185 20.10 19.92 -16.81
CA ASP A 185 20.16 21.25 -17.44
C ASP A 185 21.61 21.67 -17.70
N LEU A 186 22.51 21.38 -16.76
CA LEU A 186 23.94 21.63 -16.89
C LEU A 186 24.53 20.80 -18.05
N VAL A 187 24.32 19.47 -18.04
CA VAL A 187 24.79 18.55 -19.09
C VAL A 187 24.24 18.94 -20.46
N HIS A 188 22.96 19.34 -20.53
CA HIS A 188 22.33 19.79 -21.76
C HIS A 188 22.97 21.07 -22.30
N SER A 189 23.20 22.06 -21.44
CA SER A 189 23.87 23.31 -21.81
C SER A 189 25.27 23.06 -22.37
N TYR A 190 26.03 22.14 -21.77
CA TYR A 190 27.37 21.82 -22.26
C TYR A 190 27.38 21.07 -23.59
N ARG A 191 26.43 20.16 -23.82
CA ARG A 191 26.27 19.52 -25.13
C ARG A 191 25.99 20.57 -26.21
N ALA A 192 25.10 21.52 -25.94
CA ALA A 192 24.79 22.60 -26.88
C ALA A 192 26.03 23.46 -27.21
N ILE A 193 26.88 23.76 -26.22
CA ILE A 193 28.14 24.50 -26.44
C ILE A 193 29.13 23.68 -27.29
N GLN A 194 29.24 22.38 -27.01
CA GLN A 194 30.09 21.47 -27.77
C GLN A 194 29.65 21.34 -29.24
N ASP A 195 28.35 21.33 -29.49
CA ASP A 195 27.77 21.24 -30.85
C ASP A 195 28.10 22.48 -31.70
N ILE A 196 28.37 23.64 -31.07
CA ILE A 196 28.82 24.88 -31.73
C ILE A 196 30.35 24.87 -31.99
N GLY A 197 31.05 23.81 -31.57
CA GLY A 197 32.49 23.63 -31.80
C GLY A 197 33.39 24.25 -30.73
N VAL A 198 32.81 24.70 -29.61
CA VAL A 198 33.59 25.23 -28.48
C VAL A 198 34.20 24.07 -27.70
N ARG A 199 35.52 24.07 -27.53
CA ARG A 199 36.22 23.10 -26.68
C ARG A 199 36.17 23.54 -25.22
N LEU A 200 35.67 22.66 -24.36
CA LEU A 200 35.73 22.84 -22.91
C LEU A 200 37.15 22.61 -22.41
N ASP A 201 37.58 23.42 -21.45
CA ASP A 201 38.85 23.23 -20.78
C ASP A 201 38.77 22.08 -19.76
N GLY A 202 39.94 21.53 -19.40
CA GLY A 202 40.01 20.35 -18.54
C GLY A 202 39.39 20.56 -17.16
N ARG A 203 39.38 21.79 -16.64
CA ARG A 203 38.80 22.12 -15.33
C ARG A 203 37.28 21.99 -15.34
N THR A 204 36.62 22.52 -16.37
CA THR A 204 35.16 22.43 -16.52
C THR A 204 34.67 21.00 -16.68
N LEU A 205 35.43 20.16 -17.39
CA LEU A 205 35.13 18.71 -17.51
C LEU A 205 35.22 17.97 -16.17
N ILE A 206 36.15 18.36 -15.29
CA ILE A 206 36.27 17.79 -13.95
C ILE A 206 35.08 18.20 -13.08
N GLU A 207 34.69 19.47 -13.08
CA GLU A 207 33.55 19.97 -12.30
C GLU A 207 32.22 19.29 -12.71
N LEU A 208 32.03 19.07 -14.02
CA LEU A 208 30.92 18.30 -14.56
C LEU A 208 30.91 16.85 -14.05
N ARG A 209 32.05 16.17 -14.17
CA ARG A 209 32.20 14.79 -13.73
C ARG A 209 31.93 14.65 -12.24
N ASP A 210 32.45 15.57 -11.43
CA ASP A 210 32.26 15.55 -9.98
C ASP A 210 30.80 15.80 -9.61
N SER A 211 30.13 16.75 -10.26
CA SER A 211 28.70 17.02 -10.04
C SER A 211 27.83 15.80 -10.39
N VAL A 212 28.11 15.12 -11.51
CA VAL A 212 27.42 13.88 -11.89
C VAL A 212 27.74 12.75 -10.92
N THR A 213 29.01 12.62 -10.50
CA THR A 213 29.45 11.54 -9.59
C THR A 213 28.83 11.68 -8.20
N ILE A 214 28.71 12.91 -7.68
CA ILE A 214 28.09 13.19 -6.38
C ILE A 214 26.61 12.77 -6.39
N LEU A 215 25.87 13.08 -7.46
CA LEU A 215 24.46 12.66 -7.58
C LEU A 215 24.30 11.16 -7.79
N SER A 216 25.15 10.53 -8.60
CA SER A 216 25.11 9.08 -8.81
C SER A 216 25.39 8.29 -7.53
N ARG A 217 26.27 8.81 -6.65
CA ARG A 217 26.53 8.20 -5.33
C ARG A 217 25.40 8.41 -4.33
N GLN A 218 24.60 9.47 -4.46
CA GLN A 218 23.43 9.68 -3.61
C GLN A 218 22.26 8.81 -4.06
N ASN A 219 22.08 8.60 -5.37
CA ASN A 219 21.04 7.71 -5.90
C ASN A 219 21.23 6.24 -5.49
N THR A 220 22.47 5.73 -5.46
CA THR A 220 22.74 4.37 -4.98
C THR A 220 22.46 4.16 -3.49
N VAL A 221 22.32 5.23 -2.71
CA VAL A 221 21.93 5.16 -1.29
C VAL A 221 20.40 5.16 -1.13
N GLU A 222 19.64 5.70 -2.11
CA GLU A 222 18.19 5.97 -1.95
C GLU A 222 17.23 5.17 -2.84
N ASP A 223 17.63 4.65 -4.02
CA ASP A 223 16.80 3.68 -4.81
C ASP A 223 16.60 2.33 -4.10
N ASP A 224 17.12 2.24 -2.88
CA ASP A 224 17.29 1.07 -2.08
C ASP A 224 16.31 1.07 -0.88
N ALA A 225 15.25 1.89 -0.99
CA ALA A 225 13.98 1.77 -0.27
C ALA A 225 13.15 0.65 -0.91
N VAL A 226 13.70 -0.57 -0.87
CA VAL A 226 12.92 -1.78 -1.12
C VAL A 226 11.73 -1.76 -0.17
N ALA A 227 10.54 -2.03 -0.73
CA ALA A 227 9.30 -2.21 0.00
C ALA A 227 9.59 -2.93 1.31
N VAL A 228 9.19 -2.33 2.43
CA VAL A 228 9.30 -2.90 3.77
C VAL A 228 8.57 -4.24 3.72
N ALA A 229 9.31 -5.30 3.39
CA ALA A 229 8.84 -6.66 3.55
C ALA A 229 8.57 -6.79 5.03
N THR A 230 7.32 -7.13 5.34
CA THR A 230 6.80 -7.35 6.68
C THR A 230 7.89 -7.98 7.54
N PRO A 231 8.24 -7.41 8.70
CA PRO A 231 9.29 -7.95 9.55
C PRO A 231 8.80 -9.31 10.06
N LEU A 232 9.12 -10.37 9.31
CA LEU A 232 9.07 -11.72 9.82
C LEU A 232 10.04 -11.72 11.02
N LEU A 233 9.52 -12.10 12.19
CA LEU A 233 10.31 -12.40 13.38
C LEU A 233 11.35 -13.45 12.97
N GLN A 234 12.54 -12.99 12.61
CA GLN A 234 13.57 -13.83 12.04
C GLN A 234 14.64 -14.08 13.09
N ASP A 235 14.96 -15.36 13.29
CA ASP A 235 15.95 -15.79 14.27
C ASP A 235 17.32 -15.19 13.94
N SER A 236 17.91 -14.48 14.90
CA SER A 236 19.24 -13.88 14.80
C SER A 236 20.33 -14.93 14.60
N ASN A 237 20.05 -16.20 14.95
CA ASN A 237 21.01 -17.28 14.91
C ASN A 237 21.11 -17.99 13.55
N THR A 238 20.13 -17.81 12.65
CA THR A 238 20.23 -18.40 11.30
C THR A 238 21.32 -17.69 10.51
N SER A 239 22.22 -18.43 9.88
CA SER A 239 23.36 -17.86 9.19
C SER A 239 22.95 -17.13 7.90
N THR A 240 23.59 -15.99 7.61
CA THR A 240 23.21 -15.14 6.46
C THR A 240 23.26 -15.86 5.11
N HIS A 241 24.14 -16.85 4.96
CA HIS A 241 24.27 -17.60 3.71
C HIS A 241 23.11 -18.57 3.44
N GLU A 242 22.41 -19.03 4.48
CA GLU A 242 21.22 -19.89 4.37
C GLU A 242 19.96 -19.10 4.02
N LEU A 243 19.99 -17.78 4.21
CA LEU A 243 18.85 -16.91 3.95
C LEU A 243 18.64 -16.64 2.47
N ALA A 244 17.37 -16.41 2.09
CA ALA A 244 17.03 -15.91 0.77
C ALA A 244 17.59 -14.49 0.54
N SER A 245 17.81 -14.10 -0.72
CA SER A 245 18.36 -12.78 -1.08
C SER A 245 17.61 -11.61 -0.42
N ALA A 246 16.28 -11.69 -0.36
CA ALA A 246 15.43 -10.68 0.28
C ALA A 246 15.65 -10.53 1.80
N GLN A 247 16.19 -11.56 2.46
CA GLN A 247 16.34 -11.62 3.92
C GLN A 247 17.77 -11.34 4.40
N ARG A 248 18.76 -11.38 3.51
CA ARG A 248 20.17 -11.12 3.87
C ARG A 248 20.40 -9.67 4.27
N GLY A 249 19.55 -8.77 3.78
CA GLY A 249 19.76 -7.32 3.87
C GLY A 249 20.76 -6.86 2.81
N LYS A 250 21.20 -5.60 2.94
CA LYS A 250 22.07 -4.95 1.95
C LYS A 250 23.50 -5.44 2.07
N GLU A 251 24.21 -5.59 0.95
CA GLU A 251 25.64 -5.83 0.98
C GLU A 251 26.35 -4.68 1.71
N THR A 252 27.32 -5.01 2.54
CA THR A 252 28.14 -4.05 3.27
C THR A 252 29.58 -4.54 3.29
N GLY A 253 30.49 -3.69 3.73
CA GLY A 253 31.92 -4.01 3.78
C GLY A 253 32.70 -3.00 4.59
N ILE A 254 34.02 -3.23 4.66
CA ILE A 254 34.94 -2.46 5.52
C ILE A 254 34.78 -0.96 5.29
N VAL A 255 34.75 -0.50 4.04
CA VAL A 255 34.64 0.94 3.71
C VAL A 255 33.35 1.57 4.24
N VAL A 256 32.22 0.88 4.10
CA VAL A 256 30.90 1.39 4.53
C VAL A 256 30.85 1.49 6.06
N VAL A 257 31.22 0.42 6.74
CA VAL A 257 31.15 0.35 8.22
C VAL A 257 32.19 1.27 8.86
N SER A 258 33.42 1.30 8.34
CA SER A 258 34.50 2.17 8.82
C SER A 258 34.13 3.66 8.75
N SER A 259 33.46 4.08 7.67
CA SER A 259 32.92 5.44 7.53
C SER A 259 31.85 5.76 8.59
N LYS A 260 30.92 4.82 8.85
CA LYS A 260 29.86 5.00 9.87
C LYS A 260 30.42 5.14 11.29
N ILE A 261 31.43 4.35 11.64
CA ILE A 261 32.05 4.38 12.97
C ILE A 261 33.15 5.45 13.11
N GLY A 262 33.43 6.21 12.05
CA GLY A 262 34.42 7.29 12.06
C GLY A 262 35.87 6.82 12.16
N ILE A 263 36.18 5.59 11.76
CA ILE A 263 37.54 5.02 11.78
C ILE A 263 38.03 4.83 10.36
N ARG A 264 39.19 5.37 9.99
CA ARG A 264 39.77 5.14 8.66
C ARG A 264 40.68 3.92 8.69
N VAL A 265 40.32 2.86 7.95
CA VAL A 265 41.14 1.64 7.82
C VAL A 265 42.19 1.81 6.71
N PRO A 266 43.50 1.76 7.01
CA PRO A 266 44.55 1.77 6.01
C PRO A 266 44.48 0.56 5.07
N GLN A 267 44.82 0.76 3.80
CA GLN A 267 44.67 -0.28 2.76
C GLN A 267 45.52 -1.53 3.03
N ASN A 268 46.68 -1.38 3.67
CA ASN A 268 47.54 -2.49 4.08
C ASN A 268 46.96 -3.32 5.24
N LEU A 269 45.96 -2.81 5.98
CA LEU A 269 45.29 -3.51 7.07
C LEU A 269 43.97 -4.17 6.64
N CYS A 270 43.38 -3.80 5.50
CA CYS A 270 42.14 -4.40 5.00
C CYS A 270 42.19 -5.94 4.92
N GLY A 271 43.35 -6.50 4.55
CA GLY A 271 43.55 -7.95 4.51
C GLY A 271 43.53 -8.63 5.88
N LYS A 272 44.01 -7.95 6.94
CA LYS A 272 43.92 -8.45 8.32
C LYS A 272 42.48 -8.37 8.83
N VAL A 273 41.80 -7.24 8.60
CA VAL A 273 40.38 -7.05 8.94
C VAL A 273 39.52 -8.12 8.28
N GLY A 274 39.70 -8.39 6.97
CA GLY A 274 38.94 -9.42 6.26
C GLY A 274 39.16 -10.85 6.79
N LYS A 275 40.36 -11.18 7.25
CA LYS A 275 40.65 -12.48 7.89
C LYS A 275 39.93 -12.60 9.23
N LEU A 276 39.94 -11.54 10.04
CA LEU A 276 39.27 -11.51 11.34
C LEU A 276 37.75 -11.53 11.20
N MET A 277 37.18 -10.78 10.24
CA MET A 277 35.76 -10.83 9.88
C MET A 277 35.30 -12.27 9.59
N ARG A 278 36.10 -13.04 8.84
CA ARG A 278 35.80 -14.45 8.55
C ARG A 278 35.78 -15.29 9.83
N GLN A 279 36.74 -15.12 10.74
CA GLN A 279 36.81 -15.87 12.00
C GLN A 279 35.61 -15.54 12.91
N LEU A 280 35.29 -14.25 13.05
CA LEU A 280 34.14 -13.79 13.82
C LEU A 280 32.81 -14.29 13.24
N TYR A 281 32.68 -14.32 11.91
CA TYR A 281 31.49 -14.87 11.23
C TYR A 281 31.30 -16.37 11.54
N ILE A 282 32.37 -17.16 11.42
CA ILE A 282 32.35 -18.59 11.74
C ILE A 282 31.96 -18.81 13.21
N LYS A 283 32.49 -17.97 14.12
CA LYS A 283 32.18 -18.03 15.55
C LYS A 283 30.73 -17.66 15.85
N LYS A 284 30.22 -16.56 15.27
CA LYS A 284 28.84 -16.06 15.49
C LYS A 284 27.79 -17.10 15.14
N TYR A 285 28.00 -17.83 14.03
CA TYR A 285 27.05 -18.81 13.51
C TYR A 285 27.42 -20.27 13.83
N ALA A 286 28.36 -20.50 14.75
CA ALA A 286 28.83 -21.83 15.15
C ALA A 286 29.18 -22.77 13.97
N LEU A 287 29.80 -22.21 12.92
CA LEU A 287 30.15 -22.94 11.70
C LEU A 287 31.45 -23.75 11.90
N PRO A 288 31.70 -24.78 11.07
CA PRO A 288 32.98 -25.48 11.07
C PRO A 288 34.17 -24.52 10.86
N GLY A 289 35.27 -24.73 11.57
CA GLY A 289 36.45 -23.83 11.52
C GLY A 289 37.07 -23.66 10.12
N ASN A 290 36.83 -24.62 9.22
CA ASN A 290 37.28 -24.59 7.83
C ASN A 290 36.23 -24.06 6.83
N TRP A 291 35.08 -23.57 7.31
CA TRP A 291 34.00 -23.08 6.45
C TRP A 291 34.44 -21.88 5.58
N ASN A 292 34.07 -21.89 4.31
CA ASN A 292 34.50 -20.88 3.32
C ASN A 292 33.48 -20.62 2.19
N ALA A 293 32.20 -20.96 2.39
CA ALA A 293 31.16 -20.80 1.39
C ALA A 293 30.55 -19.39 1.39
N PHE A 294 31.39 -18.36 1.48
CA PHE A 294 30.95 -16.98 1.38
C PHE A 294 30.49 -16.66 -0.05
N VAL A 295 29.44 -15.85 -0.18
CA VAL A 295 29.14 -15.16 -1.43
C VAL A 295 30.34 -14.29 -1.78
N LYS A 296 30.84 -14.38 -3.01
CA LYS A 296 31.99 -13.59 -3.46
C LYS A 296 31.55 -12.57 -4.51
N ARG A 297 32.08 -11.36 -4.43
CA ARG A 297 31.99 -10.38 -5.52
C ARG A 297 33.35 -10.08 -6.09
N GLN A 298 33.36 -9.72 -7.36
CA GLN A 298 34.55 -9.20 -8.01
C GLN A 298 34.68 -7.70 -7.67
N THR A 299 35.83 -7.32 -7.13
CA THR A 299 36.19 -5.92 -6.86
C THR A 299 37.54 -5.60 -7.52
N LEU A 300 37.87 -4.31 -7.64
CA LEU A 300 39.15 -3.86 -8.18
C LEU A 300 40.04 -3.35 -7.04
N ILE A 301 41.19 -3.99 -6.84
CA ILE A 301 42.22 -3.52 -5.92
C ILE A 301 43.46 -3.19 -6.75
N ASN A 302 43.85 -1.91 -6.76
CA ASN A 302 44.97 -1.39 -7.57
C ASN A 302 44.83 -1.77 -9.06
N GLY A 303 43.62 -1.66 -9.60
CA GLY A 303 43.31 -1.96 -11.00
C GLY A 303 43.27 -3.45 -11.35
N ARG A 304 43.49 -4.36 -10.39
CA ARG A 304 43.39 -5.81 -10.59
C ARG A 304 42.07 -6.35 -10.05
N PRO A 305 41.37 -7.23 -10.78
CA PRO A 305 40.19 -7.90 -10.27
C PRO A 305 40.56 -8.88 -9.15
N VAL A 306 39.90 -8.76 -8.01
CA VAL A 306 40.06 -9.64 -6.84
C VAL A 306 38.67 -10.08 -6.39
N MET A 307 38.54 -11.36 -6.00
CA MET A 307 37.30 -11.88 -5.42
C MET A 307 37.29 -11.62 -3.91
N GLU A 308 36.33 -10.83 -3.44
CA GLU A 308 36.16 -10.44 -2.03
C GLU A 308 34.94 -11.16 -1.43
N ASN A 309 35.03 -11.58 -0.17
CA ASN A 309 33.90 -12.14 0.56
C ASN A 309 32.88 -11.03 0.84
N CYS A 310 31.62 -11.27 0.48
CA CYS A 310 30.52 -10.35 0.70
C CYS A 310 29.89 -10.58 2.08
N PHE A 311 29.67 -9.49 2.79
CA PHE A 311 28.94 -9.45 4.05
C PHE A 311 27.70 -8.60 3.86
N PHE A 312 26.72 -8.75 4.76
CA PHE A 312 25.46 -8.03 4.68
C PHE A 312 25.17 -7.24 5.96
N SER A 313 24.29 -6.25 5.87
CA SER A 313 23.96 -5.32 6.96
C SER A 313 23.60 -5.99 8.30
N ARG A 314 23.05 -7.19 8.29
CA ARG A 314 22.78 -7.98 9.51
C ARG A 314 24.03 -8.50 10.23
N ASP A 315 25.16 -8.51 9.53
CA ASP A 315 26.49 -8.90 10.02
C ASP A 315 27.40 -7.68 10.22
N GLU A 316 26.84 -6.46 10.26
CA GLU A 316 27.60 -5.22 10.41
C GLU A 316 28.38 -5.18 11.73
N ASP A 317 27.85 -5.81 12.78
CA ASP A 317 28.50 -5.99 14.08
C ASP A 317 29.83 -6.76 13.97
N ILE A 318 29.90 -7.80 13.14
CA ILE A 318 31.12 -8.57 12.89
C ILE A 318 32.19 -7.68 12.24
N ILE A 319 31.78 -6.84 11.30
CA ILE A 319 32.69 -5.95 10.56
C ILE A 319 33.22 -4.86 11.49
N GLU A 320 32.34 -4.24 12.28
CA GLU A 320 32.71 -3.23 13.26
C GLU A 320 33.70 -3.80 14.29
N GLN A 321 33.41 -4.98 14.84
CA GLN A 321 34.29 -5.64 15.80
C GLN A 321 35.67 -5.91 15.19
N ALA A 322 35.72 -6.47 13.97
CA ALA A 322 36.97 -6.74 13.30
C ALA A 322 37.80 -5.48 13.02
N ILE A 323 37.15 -4.36 12.67
CA ILE A 323 37.83 -3.07 12.46
C ILE A 323 38.44 -2.59 13.79
N ARG A 324 37.67 -2.61 14.87
CA ARG A 324 38.14 -2.14 16.19
C ARG A 324 39.33 -2.96 16.67
N GLU A 325 39.25 -4.29 16.63
CA GLU A 325 40.34 -5.18 17.07
C GLU A 325 41.63 -4.94 16.29
N VAL A 326 41.58 -4.88 14.96
CA VAL A 326 42.80 -4.68 14.13
C VAL A 326 43.38 -3.28 14.25
N MET A 327 42.56 -2.26 14.55
CA MET A 327 43.03 -0.88 14.69
C MET A 327 43.57 -0.56 16.10
N HIS A 328 43.35 -1.44 17.07
CA HIS A 328 43.87 -1.34 18.44
C HIS A 328 45.12 -2.19 18.70
N GLU A 329 45.50 -3.08 17.77
CA GLU A 329 46.78 -3.82 17.74
C GLU A 329 47.93 -2.97 17.17
#